data_AF-A0A6A6IHH2-F1
#
_entry.id   AF-A0A6A6IHH2-F1
#
_cell.length_a   1.000
_cell.length_b   1.000
_cell.length_c   1.000
_cell.angle_alpha   90.00
_cell.angle_beta   90.00
_cell.angle_gamma   90.00
#
_symmetry.space_group_name_H-M   'P 1'
#
loop_
_entity.id
_entity.type
_entity.pdbx_description
1 polymer ?
#
loop_
_entity_poly.entity_id
_entity_poly.type
_entity_poly.pdbx_seq_one_letter_code
_entity_poly.pdbx_strand_id
1 'polypeptide(L)'
;MAEAAGLAVGVAALFQTCIESFKIVFAAQDFAKDFEVLNASFQQQRLRLLLWGEGVGLISRLGTKKRPYFQELDADHVRPTILKSLESIQYLLQQFKAYESKYGLR
;
A
#
# COMPACT_ATOMS: atom_id res chain seq x y z
N MET A 1 24.06 0.23 -14.12
CA MET A 1 23.69 -0.86 -13.19
C MET A 1 23.31 -0.37 -11.78
N ALA A 2 23.63 0.88 -11.38
CA ALA A 2 23.19 1.44 -10.08
C ALA A 2 21.74 1.98 -10.06
N GLU A 3 21.20 2.36 -11.22
CA GLU A 3 19.85 2.95 -11.39
C GLU A 3 18.72 1.96 -11.01
N ALA A 4 18.80 0.70 -11.44
CA ALA A 4 17.78 -0.32 -11.17
C ALA A 4 17.70 -0.71 -9.68
N ALA A 5 18.85 -0.72 -8.99
CA ALA A 5 18.89 -1.03 -7.56
C ALA A 5 18.31 0.10 -6.70
N GLY A 6 18.55 1.37 -7.04
CA GLY A 6 17.95 2.51 -6.34
C GLY A 6 16.44 2.63 -6.55
N LEU A 7 15.95 2.22 -7.72
CA LEU A 7 14.54 2.30 -8.08
C LEU A 7 13.68 1.21 -7.40
N ALA A 8 14.16 -0.04 -7.40
CA ALA A 8 13.48 -1.12 -6.67
C ALA A 8 13.37 -0.80 -5.17
N VAL A 9 14.38 -0.11 -4.60
CA VAL A 9 14.35 0.42 -3.24
C VAL A 9 13.27 1.50 -3.07
N GLY A 10 13.11 2.42 -4.03
CA GLY A 10 12.08 3.46 -4.00
C GLY A 10 10.65 2.90 -4.05
N VAL A 11 10.38 1.95 -4.95
CA VAL A 11 9.07 1.28 -5.06
C VAL A 11 8.76 0.48 -3.79
N ALA A 12 9.75 -0.27 -3.27
CA ALA A 12 9.58 -1.03 -2.03
C ALA A 12 9.31 -0.13 -0.82
N ALA A 13 9.98 1.02 -0.70
CA ALA A 13 9.77 1.98 0.38
C ALA A 13 8.37 2.62 0.33
N LEU A 14 7.90 3.03 -0.85
CA LEU A 14 6.56 3.58 -1.04
C LEU A 14 5.48 2.54 -0.73
N PHE A 15 5.67 1.31 -1.22
CA PHE A 15 4.81 0.17 -0.91
C PHE A 15 4.69 -0.06 0.60
N GLN A 16 5.84 -0.13 1.30
CA GLN A 16 5.88 -0.36 2.74
C GLN A 16 5.14 0.74 3.49
N THR A 17 5.33 1.99 3.08
CA THR A 17 4.62 3.15 3.66
C THR A 17 3.11 3.08 3.48
N CYS A 18 2.63 2.61 2.32
CA CYS A 18 1.21 2.38 2.09
C CYS A 18 0.68 1.32 3.06
N ILE A 19 1.33 0.16 3.16
CA ILE A 19 0.92 -0.95 4.04
C ILE A 19 0.87 -0.54 5.52
N GLU A 20 1.84 0.23 5.98
CA GLU A 20 1.85 0.73 7.35
C GLU A 20 0.73 1.75 7.60
N SER A 21 0.39 2.56 6.60
CA SER A 21 -0.71 3.52 6.72
C SER A 21 -2.08 2.85 6.70
N PHE A 22 -2.21 1.68 6.09
CA PHE A 22 -3.40 0.82 6.20
C PHE A 22 -3.60 0.20 7.60
N LYS A 23 -2.59 0.23 8.50
CA LYS A 23 -2.74 -0.26 9.89
C LYS A 23 -3.50 0.72 10.79
N ILE A 24 -3.82 1.90 10.29
CA ILE A 24 -4.69 2.85 11.00
C ILE A 24 -6.12 2.38 10.77
N VAL A 25 -6.57 1.53 11.68
CA VAL A 25 -7.93 1.04 11.75
C VAL A 25 -8.54 1.66 12.99
N PHE A 26 -9.56 2.48 12.75
CA PHE A 26 -10.35 3.20 13.73
C PHE A 26 -11.02 2.22 14.70
N ALA A 27 -10.93 2.52 15.99
CA ALA A 27 -11.70 1.85 17.04
C ALA A 27 -13.14 2.36 17.05
N ALA A 28 -13.87 2.14 15.97
CA ALA A 28 -15.24 2.62 15.80
C ALA A 28 -16.22 1.67 16.52
N GLN A 29 -16.40 1.88 17.83
CA GLN A 29 -17.34 1.09 18.65
C GLN A 29 -18.83 1.38 18.38
N ASP A 30 -19.21 2.23 17.41
CA ASP A 30 -20.62 2.63 17.21
C ASP A 30 -21.01 3.03 15.77
N PHE A 31 -20.44 2.42 14.72
CA PHE A 31 -20.77 2.82 13.33
C PHE A 31 -21.64 1.83 12.54
N ALA A 32 -22.66 2.39 11.90
CA ALA A 32 -23.67 1.77 11.07
C ALA A 32 -23.12 0.93 9.90
N LYS A 33 -23.96 0.07 9.31
CA LYS A 33 -23.71 -0.82 8.16
C LYS A 33 -22.85 -0.23 7.04
N ASP A 34 -22.96 1.07 6.77
CA ASP A 34 -22.14 1.77 5.76
C ASP A 34 -20.64 1.79 6.12
N PHE A 35 -20.30 1.93 7.39
CA PHE A 35 -18.91 1.84 7.87
C PHE A 35 -18.35 0.43 7.72
N GLU A 36 -19.14 -0.61 8.02
CA GLU A 36 -18.72 -2.00 7.80
C GLU A 36 -18.40 -2.25 6.32
N VAL A 37 -19.25 -1.76 5.41
CA VAL A 37 -19.04 -1.86 3.96
C VAL A 37 -17.79 -1.09 3.50
N LEU A 38 -17.58 0.12 4.02
CA LEU A 38 -16.38 0.91 3.72
C LEU A 38 -15.11 0.22 4.25
N ASN A 39 -15.13 -0.27 5.49
CA ASN A 39 -14.00 -0.96 6.10
C ASN A 39 -13.69 -2.26 5.35
N ALA A 40 -14.69 -3.07 4.99
CA ALA A 40 -14.49 -4.26 4.18
C ALA A 40 -13.84 -3.94 2.83
N SER A 41 -14.33 -2.88 2.16
CA SER A 41 -13.75 -2.39 0.90
C SER A 41 -12.31 -1.95 1.07
N PHE A 42 -12.00 -1.23 2.15
CA PHE A 42 -10.65 -0.77 2.49
C PHE A 42 -9.70 -1.95 2.75
N GLN A 43 -10.09 -2.92 3.57
CA GLN A 43 -9.29 -4.12 3.83
C GLN A 43 -9.09 -4.95 2.55
N GLN A 44 -10.08 -5.00 1.64
CA GLN A 44 -9.92 -5.66 0.35
C GLN A 44 -8.84 -4.98 -0.51
N GLN A 45 -8.81 -3.65 -0.58
CA GLN A 45 -7.77 -2.93 -1.32
C GLN A 45 -6.39 -3.16 -0.71
N ARG A 46 -6.28 -3.12 0.62
CA ARG A 46 -5.07 -3.47 1.35
C ARG A 46 -4.58 -4.89 0.98
N LEU A 47 -5.47 -5.86 0.99
CA LEU A 47 -5.15 -7.25 0.66
C LEU A 47 -4.67 -7.39 -0.80
N ARG A 48 -5.33 -6.72 -1.75
CA ARG A 48 -4.91 -6.71 -3.16
C ARG A 48 -3.51 -6.13 -3.32
N LEU A 49 -3.21 -5.03 -2.62
CA LEU A 49 -1.88 -4.42 -2.64
C LEU A 49 -0.82 -5.38 -2.07
N LEU A 50 -1.10 -6.04 -0.94
CA LEU A 50 -0.22 -7.06 -0.36
C LEU A 50 0.05 -8.23 -1.31
N LEU A 51 -1.02 -8.79 -1.91
CA LEU A 51 -0.91 -9.90 -2.85
C LEU A 51 -0.12 -9.51 -4.10
N TRP A 52 -0.33 -8.30 -4.62
CA TRP A 52 0.46 -7.76 -5.73
C TRP A 52 1.94 -7.66 -5.35
N GLY A 53 2.27 -7.04 -4.21
CA GLY A 53 3.64 -6.85 -3.74
C GLY A 53 4.40 -8.17 -3.55
N GLU A 54 3.72 -9.21 -3.08
CA GLU A 54 4.30 -10.56 -3.03
C GLU A 54 4.46 -11.16 -4.43
N GLY A 55 3.42 -11.04 -5.28
CA GLY A 55 3.41 -11.56 -6.64
C GLY A 55 4.57 -11.06 -7.49
N VAL A 56 4.95 -9.80 -7.29
CA VAL A 56 6.06 -9.14 -8.02
C VAL A 56 7.40 -9.16 -7.27
N GLY A 57 7.48 -9.85 -6.13
CA GLY A 57 8.73 -10.05 -5.40
C GLY A 57 9.22 -8.84 -4.59
N LEU A 58 8.36 -7.86 -4.29
CA LEU A 58 8.69 -6.75 -3.40
C LEU A 58 8.72 -7.20 -1.93
N ILE A 59 7.75 -8.02 -1.52
CA ILE A 59 7.64 -8.56 -0.16
C ILE A 59 7.56 -10.09 -0.14
N SER A 60 7.72 -10.66 1.06
CA SER A 60 7.48 -12.08 1.33
C SER A 60 6.61 -12.21 2.58
N ARG A 61 5.64 -13.14 2.57
CA ARG A 61 4.90 -13.49 3.79
C ARG A 61 5.78 -14.35 4.70
N LEU A 62 5.57 -14.22 6.01
CA LEU A 62 6.21 -15.08 7.01
C LEU A 62 5.98 -16.56 6.64
N GLY A 63 7.06 -17.34 6.59
CA GLY A 63 7.01 -18.75 6.21
C GLY A 63 6.97 -19.04 4.71
N THR A 64 6.99 -18.02 3.85
CA THR A 64 7.07 -18.19 2.38
C THR A 64 8.43 -17.76 1.84
N LYS A 65 8.92 -18.46 0.80
CA LYS A 65 10.13 -18.06 0.08
C LYS A 65 9.81 -16.81 -0.76
N LYS A 66 10.63 -15.77 -0.63
CA LYS A 66 10.51 -14.53 -1.42
C LYS A 66 10.56 -14.87 -2.90
N ARG A 67 9.57 -14.39 -3.67
CA ARG A 67 9.56 -14.52 -5.14
C ARG A 67 10.68 -13.68 -5.75
N PRO A 68 11.24 -14.07 -6.90
CA PRO A 68 12.16 -13.22 -7.63
C PRO A 68 11.47 -11.90 -7.98
N TYR A 69 12.25 -10.82 -7.99
CA TYR A 69 11.75 -9.50 -8.40
C TYR A 69 11.27 -9.54 -9.85
N PHE A 70 10.08 -9.00 -10.10
CA PHE A 70 9.53 -8.91 -11.44
C PHE A 70 10.14 -7.74 -12.20
N GLN A 71 11.13 -8.04 -13.06
CA GLN A 71 11.94 -7.04 -13.76
C GLN A 71 11.13 -6.08 -14.65
N GLU A 72 9.95 -6.49 -15.11
CA GLU A 72 9.07 -5.63 -15.91
C GLU A 72 8.60 -4.38 -15.15
N LEU A 73 8.68 -4.38 -13.80
CA LEU A 73 8.41 -3.19 -13.00
C LEU A 73 9.38 -2.04 -13.31
N ASP A 74 10.58 -2.34 -13.79
CA ASP A 74 11.60 -1.34 -14.15
C ASP A 74 11.43 -0.87 -15.60
N ALA A 75 10.55 -1.47 -16.40
CA ALA A 75 10.34 -1.08 -17.78
C ALA A 75 9.83 0.37 -17.86
N ASP A 76 10.40 1.17 -18.76
CA ASP A 76 10.14 2.61 -18.87
C ASP A 76 8.65 2.96 -19.05
N HIS A 77 7.88 2.05 -19.64
CA HIS A 77 6.45 2.21 -19.88
C HIS A 77 5.56 1.75 -18.69
N VAL A 78 6.11 0.99 -17.74
CA VAL A 78 5.38 0.43 -16.57
C VAL A 78 5.67 1.25 -15.32
N ARG A 79 6.95 1.53 -15.08
CA ARG A 79 7.47 2.19 -13.88
C ARG A 79 6.74 3.50 -13.54
N PRO A 80 6.51 4.46 -14.47
CA PRO A 80 5.88 5.74 -14.12
C PRO A 80 4.46 5.56 -13.57
N THR A 81 3.70 4.64 -14.16
CA THR A 81 2.32 4.34 -13.75
C THR A 81 2.28 3.70 -12.37
N ILE A 82 3.19 2.76 -12.09
CA ILE A 82 3.28 2.12 -10.77
C ILE A 82 3.66 3.11 -9.70
N LEU A 83 4.70 3.93 -9.93
CA LEU A 83 5.12 4.97 -8.99
C LEU A 83 3.98 5.94 -8.70
N LYS A 84 3.36 6.49 -9.75
CA LYS A 84 2.26 7.44 -9.60
C LYS A 84 1.08 6.84 -8.83
N SER A 85 0.78 5.56 -9.05
CA SER A 85 -0.28 4.86 -8.34
C SER A 85 0.04 4.72 -6.85
N LEU A 86 1.26 4.30 -6.50
CA LEU A 86 1.70 4.17 -5.11
C LEU A 86 1.74 5.52 -4.39
N GLU A 87 2.24 6.58 -5.05
CA GLU A 87 2.22 7.95 -4.53
C GLU A 87 0.79 8.43 -4.27
N SER A 88 -0.14 8.14 -5.18
CA SER A 88 -1.55 8.53 -5.04
C SER A 88 -2.21 7.80 -3.87
N ILE A 89 -1.93 6.50 -3.70
CA ILE A 89 -2.39 5.71 -2.55
C ILE A 89 -1.81 6.28 -1.25
N GLN A 90 -0.51 6.57 -1.22
CA GLN A 90 0.16 7.16 -0.05
C GLN A 90 -0.46 8.51 0.32
N TYR A 91 -0.69 9.40 -0.65
CA TYR A 91 -1.35 10.68 -0.44
C TYR A 91 -2.74 10.51 0.16
N LEU A 92 -3.59 9.66 -0.41
CA LEU A 92 -4.94 9.41 0.11
C LEU A 92 -4.92 8.90 1.56
N LEU A 93 -4.03 7.96 1.86
CA LEU A 93 -3.87 7.44 3.22
C LEU A 93 -3.37 8.51 4.21
N GLN A 94 -2.46 9.39 3.79
CA GLN A 94 -2.00 10.51 4.63
C GLN A 94 -3.10 11.53 4.89
N GLN A 95 -3.90 11.87 3.87
CA GLN A 95 -5.04 12.77 4.02
C GLN A 95 -6.06 12.20 5.01
N PHE A 96 -6.30 10.88 4.97
CA PHE A 96 -7.17 10.21 5.94
C PHE A 96 -6.66 10.36 7.38
N LYS A 97 -5.36 10.16 7.64
CA LYS A 97 -4.75 10.41 8.97
C LYS A 97 -4.91 11.86 9.42
N ALA A 98 -4.72 12.80 8.50
CA ALA A 98 -4.89 14.22 8.78
C ALA A 98 -6.34 14.56 9.14
N TYR A 99 -7.31 13.92 8.48
CA TYR A 99 -8.73 14.06 8.79
C TYR A 99 -9.10 13.43 10.14
N GLU A 100 -8.58 12.26 10.48
CA GLU A 100 -8.73 11.62 11.80
C GLU A 100 -8.27 12.55 12.92
N SER A 101 -7.05 13.10 12.78
CA SER A 101 -6.44 14.04 13.73
C SER A 101 -7.23 15.34 13.84
N LYS A 102 -7.75 15.86 12.72
CA LYS A 102 -8.51 17.12 12.68
C LYS A 102 -9.92 17.00 13.27
N TYR A 103 -10.57 15.85 13.13
CA TYR A 103 -11.95 15.65 13.56
C TYR A 103 -12.08 14.87 14.90
N GLY A 104 -10.97 14.42 15.49
CA GLY A 104 -10.96 13.88 16.85
C GLY A 104 -11.73 12.57 17.01
N LEU A 105 -11.89 11.80 15.92
CA LEU A 105 -12.50 10.48 15.94
C LEU A 105 -11.52 9.51 16.63
N ARG A 106 -11.65 9.39 17.96
CA ARG A 106 -10.97 8.36 18.77
C ARG A 106 -11.80 7.09 18.82
#